data_AF-A0A6B9Y9W0-F1
#
_entry.id   AF-A0A6B9Y9W0-F1
#
_cell.length_a   1.000
_cell.length_b   1.000
_cell.length_c   1.000
_cell.angle_alpha   90.00
_cell.angle_beta   90.00
_cell.angle_gamma   90.00
#
_symmetry.space_group_name_H-M   'P 1'
#
loop_
_entity.id
_entity.type
_entity.pdbx_description
1 polymer ?
#
loop_
_entity_poly.entity_id
_entity_poly.type
_entity_poly.pdbx_seq_one_letter_code
_entity_poly.pdbx_strand_id
1 'polypeptide(L)'
;MLATYDREGYDPIYVRGDVEPKVETVAEEIHDELVIQGMGREYLEQLFEAGELHCSMHRFDEITTFHFLDERFTGLFASIDSGADIRLATFADRCRELL
;
A
#
# COMPACT_ATOMS: atom_id res chain seq x y z
N MET A 1 0.75 -8.14 5.55
CA MET A 1 0.18 -7.12 6.47
C MET A 1 -0.90 -6.35 5.73
N LEU A 2 -1.86 -5.80 6.46
CA LEU A 2 -2.82 -4.82 5.95
C LEU A 2 -2.88 -3.64 6.92
N ALA A 3 -2.78 -2.42 6.42
CA ALA A 3 -2.90 -1.19 7.19
C ALA A 3 -3.59 -0.11 6.39
N THR A 4 -4.42 0.69 7.06
CA THR A 4 -4.90 1.97 6.54
C THR A 4 -3.98 3.07 7.01
N TYR A 5 -3.97 4.19 6.29
CA TYR A 5 -3.27 5.37 6.75
C TYR A 5 -4.00 6.63 6.29
N ASP A 6 -3.79 7.71 7.04
CA ASP A 6 -4.27 9.05 6.70
C ASP A 6 -3.16 10.08 6.94
N ARG A 7 -3.49 11.36 7.19
CA ARG A 7 -2.48 12.37 7.52
C ARG A 7 -1.90 12.25 8.92
N GLU A 8 -2.65 11.68 9.85
CA GLU A 8 -2.34 11.67 11.27
C GLU A 8 -1.60 10.40 11.68
N GLY A 9 -1.75 9.31 10.92
CA GLY A 9 -0.96 8.11 11.17
C GLY A 9 -1.23 6.93 10.27
N TYR A 10 -0.76 5.78 10.74
CA TYR A 10 -0.75 4.50 10.05
C TYR A 10 -1.28 3.42 11.01
N ASP A 11 -2.40 2.81 10.63
CA ASP A 11 -3.20 1.92 11.46
C ASP A 11 -3.17 0.48 10.90
N PRO A 12 -2.40 -0.43 11.50
CA PRO A 12 -2.41 -1.84 11.15
C PRO A 12 -3.78 -2.50 11.44
N ILE A 13 -4.42 -3.03 10.40
CA ILE A 13 -5.66 -3.83 10.51
C ILE A 13 -5.31 -5.30 10.73
N TYR A 14 -4.27 -5.78 10.05
CA TYR A 14 -3.82 -7.16 10.14
C TYR A 14 -2.30 -7.24 10.04
N VAL A 15 -1.68 -7.85 11.05
CA VAL A 15 -0.27 -8.16 11.05
C VAL A 15 -0.10 -9.64 11.32
N ARG A 16 0.78 -10.30 10.55
CA ARG A 16 1.14 -11.69 10.81
C ARG A 16 2.04 -11.69 12.06
N GLY A 17 1.77 -12.56 13.03
CA GLY A 17 2.40 -12.47 14.37
C GLY A 17 3.94 -12.57 14.40
N ASP A 18 4.56 -13.11 13.36
CA ASP A 18 6.02 -13.18 13.20
C ASP A 18 6.66 -11.85 12.75
N VAL A 19 5.87 -10.89 12.25
CA VAL A 19 6.35 -9.57 11.77
C VAL A 19 5.82 -8.39 12.60
N GLU A 20 4.92 -8.64 13.55
CA GLU A 20 4.32 -7.63 14.43
C GLU A 20 5.33 -6.74 15.17
N PRO A 21 6.42 -7.26 15.78
CA PRO A 21 7.40 -6.41 16.47
C PRO A 21 8.18 -5.48 15.53
N LYS A 22 8.36 -5.91 14.27
CA LYS A 22 9.11 -5.12 13.27
C LYS A 22 8.27 -3.96 12.76
N VAL A 23 6.97 -4.18 12.59
CA VAL A 23 6.01 -3.18 12.13
C VAL A 23 5.97 -1.97 13.06
N GLU A 24 5.92 -2.18 14.37
CA GLU A 24 5.87 -1.08 15.34
C GLU A 24 7.07 -0.14 15.23
N THR A 25 8.24 -0.66 14.84
CA THR A 25 9.47 0.14 14.73
C THR A 25 9.59 0.94 13.42
N VAL A 26 8.83 0.57 12.38
CA VAL A 26 8.97 1.17 11.03
C VAL A 26 7.68 1.81 10.52
N ALA A 27 6.60 1.80 11.31
CA ALA A 27 5.30 2.30 10.91
C ALA A 27 5.33 3.79 10.50
N GLU A 28 6.05 4.62 11.24
CA GLU A 28 6.20 6.06 10.95
C GLU A 28 6.97 6.29 9.64
N GLU A 29 8.08 5.57 9.42
CA GLU A 29 8.85 5.68 8.17
C GLU A 29 8.04 5.18 6.96
N ILE A 30 7.25 4.12 7.12
CA ILE A 30 6.34 3.63 6.08
C ILE A 30 5.25 4.67 5.81
N HIS A 31 4.69 5.29 6.84
CA HIS A 31 3.67 6.34 6.71
C HIS A 31 4.16 7.52 5.87
N ASP A 32 5.34 8.06 6.23
CA ASP A 32 5.95 9.18 5.52
C ASP A 32 6.17 8.86 4.03
N GLU A 33 6.68 7.66 3.73
CA GLU A 33 6.90 7.23 2.35
C GLU A 33 5.58 7.11 1.58
N LEU A 34 4.52 6.55 2.16
CA LEU A 34 3.20 6.42 1.51
C LEU A 34 2.57 7.78 1.22
N VAL A 35 2.76 8.75 2.13
CA VAL A 35 2.35 10.14 1.94
C VAL A 35 3.10 10.77 0.77
N ILE A 36 4.42 10.59 0.68
CA ILE A 36 5.25 11.09 -0.43
C ILE A 36 4.82 10.46 -1.76
N GLN A 37 4.62 9.14 -1.80
CA GLN A 37 4.15 8.42 -2.99
C GLN A 37 2.77 8.92 -3.44
N GLY A 38 1.88 9.20 -2.48
CA GLY A 38 0.57 9.79 -2.76
C GLY A 38 0.63 11.16 -3.44
N MET A 39 1.62 12.00 -3.11
CA MET A 39 1.83 13.29 -3.77
C MET A 39 2.22 13.13 -5.24
N GLY A 40 2.90 12.04 -5.60
CA GLY A 40 3.34 11.75 -6.98
C GLY A 40 2.23 11.26 -7.92
N ARG A 41 1.03 10.94 -7.39
CA ARG A 41 -0.07 10.33 -8.16
C ARG A 41 -0.44 11.13 -9.41
N GLU A 42 -0.80 12.40 -9.24
CA GLU A 42 -1.30 13.25 -10.34
C GLU A 42 -0.25 13.40 -11.45
N TYR A 43 1.03 13.38 -11.11
CA TYR A 43 2.12 13.41 -12.08
C TYR A 43 2.19 12.11 -12.88
N LEU A 44 2.05 10.95 -12.24
CA LEU A 44 2.07 9.65 -12.93
C LEU A 44 0.86 9.49 -13.86
N GLU A 45 -0.33 9.87 -13.43
CA GLU A 45 -1.55 9.83 -14.24
C GLU A 45 -1.41 10.68 -15.51
N GLN A 46 -0.85 11.89 -15.37
CA GLN A 46 -0.57 12.77 -16.51
C GLN A 46 0.52 12.19 -17.42
N LEU A 47 1.56 11.57 -16.86
CA LEU A 47 2.68 11.03 -17.63
C LEU A 47 2.27 9.82 -18.47
N PHE A 48 1.47 8.91 -17.91
CA PHE A 48 1.09 7.67 -18.57
C PHE A 48 -0.16 7.80 -19.45
N GLU A 49 -0.99 8.82 -19.25
CA GLU A 49 -2.25 9.03 -19.97
C GLU A 49 -3.15 7.77 -19.99
N ALA A 50 -3.09 6.96 -18.93
CA ALA A 50 -3.73 5.65 -18.83
C ALA A 50 -4.96 5.62 -17.92
N GLY A 51 -5.42 6.80 -17.46
CA GLY A 51 -6.49 6.94 -16.47
C GLY A 51 -5.95 7.10 -15.04
N GLU A 52 -6.81 6.84 -14.07
CA GLU A 52 -6.49 6.98 -12.63
C GLU A 52 -5.54 5.89 -12.15
N LEU A 53 -4.59 6.26 -11.30
CA LEU A 53 -3.66 5.32 -10.67
C LEU A 53 -4.36 4.63 -9.50
N HIS A 54 -4.74 3.37 -9.70
CA HIS A 54 -5.39 2.58 -8.66
C HIS A 54 -4.43 2.08 -7.58
N CYS A 55 -3.20 1.69 -7.95
CA CYS A 55 -2.20 1.26 -6.99
C CYS A 55 -0.77 1.24 -7.57
N SER A 56 0.21 1.33 -6.67
CA SER A 56 1.62 1.02 -6.94
C SER A 56 1.98 -0.34 -6.34
N MET A 57 2.81 -1.12 -7.03
CA MET A 57 3.31 -2.41 -6.56
C MET A 57 4.84 -2.38 -6.49
N HIS A 58 5.40 -2.71 -5.33
CA HIS A 58 6.83 -2.91 -5.16
C HIS A 58 7.12 -4.35 -4.76
N ARG A 59 8.05 -5.01 -5.45
CA ARG A 59 8.41 -6.41 -5.18
C ARG A 59 9.84 -6.49 -4.67
N PHE A 60 9.99 -7.12 -3.51
CA PHE A 60 11.25 -7.48 -2.87
C PHE A 60 11.39 -9.00 -2.82
N ASP A 61 12.56 -9.49 -2.40
CA ASP A 61 12.83 -10.93 -2.32
C ASP A 61 11.81 -11.66 -1.44
N GLU A 62 11.45 -11.07 -0.31
CA GLU A 62 10.58 -11.70 0.69
C GLU A 62 9.12 -11.25 0.58
N ILE A 63 8.88 -9.99 0.20
CA ILE A 63 7.55 -9.39 0.23
C ILE A 63 7.20 -8.68 -1.07
N THR A 64 5.92 -8.74 -1.44
CA THR A 64 5.33 -7.83 -2.42
C THR A 64 4.41 -6.89 -1.67
N THR A 65 4.64 -5.59 -1.85
CA THR A 65 3.84 -4.53 -1.23
C THR A 65 2.98 -3.83 -2.27
N PHE A 66 1.83 -3.38 -1.82
CA PHE A 66 0.84 -2.67 -2.62
C PHE A 66 0.45 -1.41 -1.85
N HIS A 67 0.46 -0.30 -2.56
CA HIS A 67 -0.01 0.97 -2.07
C HIS A 67 -1.24 1.36 -2.90
N PHE A 68 -2.41 1.28 -2.27
CA PHE A 68 -3.68 1.69 -2.87
C PHE A 68 -4.02 3.10 -2.39
N LEU A 69 -4.39 3.95 -3.34
CA LEU A 69 -4.69 5.36 -3.09
C LEU A 69 -6.19 5.59 -3.18
N ASP A 70 -6.73 6.39 -2.27
CA ASP A 70 -8.11 6.87 -2.34
C ASP A 70 -8.13 8.40 -2.54
N GLU A 71 -8.20 9.17 -1.46
CA GLU A 71 -8.07 10.62 -1.49
C GLU A 71 -6.62 11.09 -1.25
N ARG A 72 -6.43 12.42 -1.13
CA ARG A 72 -5.12 12.98 -0.81
C ARG A 72 -4.73 12.55 0.60
N PHE A 73 -3.62 11.83 0.69
CA PHE A 73 -2.99 11.35 1.92
C PHE A 73 -3.73 10.23 2.65
N THR A 74 -4.72 9.59 2.02
CA THR A 74 -5.39 8.40 2.56
C THR A 74 -5.19 7.22 1.65
N GLY A 75 -5.12 6.03 2.24
CA GLY A 75 -4.98 4.82 1.45
C GLY A 75 -4.84 3.55 2.27
N LEU A 76 -4.59 2.46 1.54
CA LEU A 76 -4.44 1.13 2.09
C LEU A 76 -3.07 0.60 1.66
N PHE A 77 -2.29 0.18 2.64
CA PHE A 77 -1.04 -0.51 2.43
C PHE A 77 -1.24 -2.01 2.70
N ALA A 78 -0.90 -2.83 1.71
CA ALA A 78 -0.96 -4.27 1.82
C ALA A 78 0.40 -4.89 1.52
N SER A 79 0.74 -5.96 2.22
CA SER A 79 1.91 -6.78 1.91
C SER A 79 1.59 -8.26 2.00
N ILE A 80 2.17 -9.02 1.09
CA ILE A 80 2.08 -10.48 1.01
C ILE A 80 3.48 -11.07 0.84
N ASP A 81 3.63 -12.36 1.11
CA ASP A 81 4.86 -13.07 0.76
C ASP A 81 5.05 -13.06 -0.76
N SER A 82 6.28 -12.79 -1.21
CA SER A 82 6.62 -12.76 -2.64
C SER A 82 6.45 -14.11 -3.35
N GLY A 83 6.31 -15.21 -2.60
CA GLY A 83 6.01 -16.54 -3.11
C GLY A 83 4.51 -16.88 -3.16
N ALA A 84 3.62 -15.99 -2.73
CA ALA A 84 2.18 -16.24 -2.74
C ALA A 84 1.63 -16.28 -4.18
N ASP A 85 0.91 -17.34 -4.52
CA ASP A 85 0.24 -17.47 -5.81
C ASP A 85 -1.14 -16.82 -5.75
N ILE A 86 -1.20 -15.52 -6.07
CA ILE A 86 -2.42 -14.72 -6.07
C ILE A 86 -2.67 -14.08 -7.43
N ARG A 87 -3.94 -14.02 -7.84
CA ARG A 87 -4.35 -13.24 -9.02
C ARG A 87 -4.35 -11.76 -8.68
N LEU A 88 -3.30 -11.05 -9.11
CA LEU A 88 -3.06 -9.64 -8.79
C LEU A 88 -4.24 -8.71 -9.10
N ALA A 89 -4.90 -8.88 -10.25
CA ALA A 89 -6.06 -8.06 -10.62
C ALA A 89 -7.20 -8.22 -9.59
N THR A 90 -7.57 -9.46 -9.28
CA THR A 90 -8.60 -9.75 -8.27
C THR A 90 -8.19 -9.27 -6.88
N PHE A 91 -6.91 -9.41 -6.52
CA PHE A 91 -6.40 -8.92 -5.25
C PHE A 91 -6.51 -7.40 -5.15
N ALA A 92 -6.08 -6.67 -6.19
CA ALA A 92 -6.17 -5.23 -6.26
C ALA A 92 -7.62 -4.74 -6.16
N ASP A 93 -8.54 -5.37 -6.91
CA ASP A 93 -9.96 -5.05 -6.85
C ASP A 93 -10.53 -5.24 -5.43
N ARG A 94 -10.19 -6.35 -4.76
CA ARG A 94 -10.63 -6.65 -3.39
C ARG A 94 -10.07 -5.69 -2.36
N CYS A 95 -8.80 -5.30 -2.48
CA CYS A 95 -8.20 -4.31 -1.61
C CYS A 95 -8.89 -2.95 -1.76
N ARG A 96 -9.25 -2.58 -2.99
CA ARG A 96 -9.98 -1.32 -3.23
C ARG A 96 -11.41 -1.33 -2.67
N GLU A 97 -12.06 -2.48 -2.54
CA GLU A 97 -13.36 -2.59 -1.85
C GLU A 97 -13.28 -2.30 -0.33
N LEU A 98 -12.07 -2.25 0.24
CA LEU A 98 -11.84 -1.96 1.66
C LEU A 98 -11.49 -0.48 1.93
N LEU A 99 -11.27 0.30 0.88
CA LEU A 99 -11.14 1.75 0.92
C LEU A 99 -12.54 2.37 0.93
#